data_AF-A0A970H5E2-F1
#
_entry.id   AF-A0A970H5E2-F1
#
_cell.length_a   1.000
_cell.length_b   1.000
_cell.length_c   1.000
_cell.angle_alpha   90.00
_cell.angle_beta   90.00
_cell.angle_gamma   90.00
#
_symmetry.space_group_name_H-M   'P 1'
#
loop_
_entity.id
_entity.type
_entity.pdbx_description
1 polymer ?
#
loop_
_entity_poly.entity_id
_entity_poly.type
_entity_poly.pdbx_seq_one_letter_code
_entity_poly.pdbx_strand_id
1 'polypeptide(L)'
;MISVQSTPNLTGVTISGDYDDLYSLVEAFHEITINEYSEKHHKYIGISIRVLGLCYDIRHAYQGDRMVELVDNKMSVYNMKRHSIIVPSTNVYYSCNYLYPEMFFVMLALNELVNLRIKELAKTGSLHKGILDRRVIWDDTIATIRSFQAKFVNCVKETVSPGTFSRWLSLMNSEGTHIEGISDQYVDLLNIKYLRMSKDNRLKNFNYFARRIADYRNDDEHYEIKRMLTRAAREYNCHPSDIRMAGTNYPEQIEW
;
A
#
# COMPACT_ATOMS: atom_id res chain seq x y z
N MET A 1 -18.29 -0.34 -0.49
CA MET A 1 -17.18 -1.10 0.12
C MET A 1 -15.99 -1.17 -0.83
N ILE A 2 -14.80 -0.86 -0.31
CA ILE A 2 -13.51 -0.96 -1.04
C ILE A 2 -13.31 -2.34 -1.64
N SER A 3 -12.84 -2.36 -2.88
CA SER A 3 -12.43 -3.53 -3.65
C SER A 3 -10.99 -3.36 -4.14
N VAL A 4 -10.25 -4.46 -4.18
CA VAL A 4 -8.88 -4.50 -4.71
C VAL A 4 -8.78 -5.71 -5.63
N GLN A 5 -8.38 -5.49 -6.88
CA GLN A 5 -8.27 -6.54 -7.90
C GLN A 5 -6.93 -6.43 -8.63
N SER A 6 -6.43 -7.54 -9.17
CA SER A 6 -5.21 -7.51 -9.97
C SER A 6 -5.48 -6.81 -11.29
N THR A 7 -4.53 -5.99 -11.73
CA THR A 7 -4.62 -5.41 -13.07
C THR A 7 -4.43 -6.49 -14.14
N PRO A 8 -4.95 -6.30 -15.37
CA PRO A 8 -4.92 -7.35 -16.41
C PRO A 8 -3.53 -7.90 -16.73
N ASN A 9 -2.49 -7.06 -16.70
CA ASN A 9 -1.11 -7.47 -16.96
C ASN A 9 -0.30 -7.80 -15.70
N LEU A 10 -0.96 -7.91 -14.54
CA LEU A 10 -0.33 -8.17 -13.25
C LEU A 10 0.78 -7.15 -12.93
N THR A 11 0.67 -5.94 -13.45
CA THR A 11 1.57 -4.83 -13.14
C THR A 11 1.35 -4.33 -11.72
N GLY A 12 0.09 -4.44 -11.25
CA GLY A 12 -0.30 -3.99 -9.93
C GLY A 12 -1.71 -4.38 -9.58
N VAL A 13 -2.37 -3.52 -8.82
CA VAL A 13 -3.76 -3.67 -8.40
C VAL A 13 -4.58 -2.44 -8.76
N THR A 14 -5.86 -2.66 -9.04
CA THR A 14 -6.89 -1.62 -9.11
C THR A 14 -7.58 -1.54 -7.76
N ILE A 15 -7.54 -0.38 -7.12
CA ILE A 15 -8.25 -0.08 -5.87
C ILE A 15 -9.49 0.72 -6.25
N SER A 16 -10.66 0.27 -5.82
CA SER A 16 -11.95 0.86 -6.19
C SER A 16 -12.91 0.96 -5.00
N GLY A 17 -13.83 1.91 -5.05
CA GLY A 17 -14.88 2.11 -4.06
C GLY A 17 -15.80 3.26 -4.45
N ASP A 18 -16.86 3.46 -3.68
CA ASP A 18 -17.63 4.70 -3.78
C ASP A 18 -16.86 5.88 -3.12
N TYR A 19 -17.48 7.06 -3.09
CA TYR A 19 -16.85 8.23 -2.49
C TYR A 19 -16.51 8.02 -1.01
N ASP A 20 -17.46 7.53 -0.22
CA ASP A 20 -17.32 7.41 1.23
C ASP A 20 -16.27 6.34 1.60
N ASP A 21 -16.23 5.25 0.83
CA ASP A 21 -15.19 4.22 0.94
C ASP A 21 -13.79 4.81 0.81
N LEU A 22 -13.52 5.52 -0.29
CA LEU A 22 -12.18 6.01 -0.60
C LEU A 22 -11.82 7.24 0.25
N TYR A 23 -12.80 8.09 0.58
CA TYR A 23 -12.62 9.20 1.51
C TYR A 23 -12.18 8.68 2.89
N SER A 24 -12.89 7.69 3.44
CA SER A 24 -12.56 7.10 4.74
C SER A 24 -11.15 6.48 4.76
N LEU A 25 -10.74 5.84 3.66
CA LEU A 25 -9.39 5.30 3.54
C LEU A 25 -8.32 6.40 3.48
N VAL A 26 -8.59 7.50 2.78
CA VAL A 26 -7.68 8.66 2.73
C VAL A 26 -7.50 9.26 4.12
N GLU A 27 -8.58 9.48 4.86
CA GLU A 27 -8.52 10.00 6.23
C GLU A 27 -7.70 9.07 7.15
N ALA A 28 -7.91 7.75 7.03
CA ALA A 28 -7.14 6.78 7.81
C ALA A 28 -5.63 6.82 7.47
N PHE A 29 -5.26 7.05 6.21
CA PHE A 29 -3.85 7.22 5.82
C PHE A 29 -3.24 8.51 6.35
N HIS A 30 -3.95 9.63 6.32
CA HIS A 30 -3.47 10.88 6.93
C HIS A 30 -3.29 10.72 8.44
N GLU A 31 -4.25 10.11 9.11
CA GLU A 31 -4.24 9.94 10.57
C GLU A 31 -3.14 8.98 11.06
N ILE A 32 -2.78 7.96 10.27
CA ILE A 32 -1.76 6.98 10.70
C ILE A 32 -0.32 7.37 10.33
N THR A 33 -0.16 8.26 9.37
CA THR A 33 1.17 8.64 8.86
C THR A 33 1.86 9.63 9.79
N ILE A 34 3.19 9.60 9.80
CA ILE A 34 4.00 10.46 10.64
C ILE A 34 4.38 11.73 9.88
N ASN A 35 4.04 12.87 10.49
CA ASN A 35 4.41 14.19 10.01
C ASN A 35 5.94 14.36 9.91
N GLU A 36 6.41 15.02 8.84
CA GLU A 36 7.80 15.36 8.56
C GLU A 36 8.49 16.13 9.72
N TYR A 37 7.74 16.87 10.53
CA TYR A 37 8.27 17.60 11.69
C TYR A 37 8.36 16.76 12.99
N SER A 38 8.03 15.46 12.94
CA SER A 38 8.06 14.61 14.14
C SER A 38 9.47 14.25 14.58
N GLU A 39 9.93 14.82 15.69
CA GLU A 39 11.20 14.43 16.30
C GLU A 39 11.15 13.01 16.89
N LYS A 40 10.05 12.68 17.58
CA LYS A 40 9.88 11.40 18.29
C LYS A 40 9.84 10.19 17.37
N HIS A 41 9.24 10.34 16.19
CA HIS A 41 8.97 9.25 15.26
C HIS A 41 9.67 9.42 13.91
N HIS A 42 10.78 10.18 13.89
CA HIS A 42 11.51 10.55 12.68
C HIS A 42 11.83 9.36 11.75
N LYS A 43 12.18 8.19 12.30
CA LYS A 43 12.48 6.98 11.52
C LYS A 43 11.30 6.48 10.65
N TYR A 44 10.06 6.84 10.98
CA TYR A 44 8.87 6.41 10.25
C TYR A 44 8.44 7.41 9.15
N ILE A 45 9.13 8.54 9.00
CA ILE A 45 8.76 9.57 8.01
C ILE A 45 8.88 9.03 6.58
N GLY A 46 9.97 8.34 6.24
CA GLY A 46 10.17 7.80 4.88
C GLY A 46 9.06 6.84 4.45
N ILE A 47 8.70 5.88 5.32
CA ILE A 47 7.60 4.96 5.03
C ILE A 47 6.25 5.70 4.97
N SER A 48 6.08 6.76 5.76
CA SER A 48 4.86 7.57 5.76
C SER A 48 4.67 8.32 4.44
N ILE A 49 5.75 8.88 3.88
CA ILE A 49 5.72 9.58 2.59
C ILE A 49 5.25 8.64 1.47
N ARG A 50 5.73 7.38 1.45
CA ARG A 50 5.28 6.40 0.44
C ARG A 50 3.83 5.95 0.62
N VAL A 51 3.36 5.82 1.87
CA VAL A 51 1.93 5.60 2.15
C VAL A 51 1.09 6.79 1.66
N LEU A 52 1.59 8.02 1.86
CA LEU A 52 0.95 9.23 1.35
C LEU A 52 0.96 9.30 -0.20
N GLY A 53 1.92 8.65 -0.86
CA GLY A 53 1.92 8.45 -2.32
C GLY A 53 0.69 7.67 -2.80
N LEU A 54 0.37 6.55 -2.15
CA LEU A 54 -0.88 5.83 -2.43
C LEU A 54 -2.11 6.68 -2.06
N CYS A 55 -2.06 7.36 -0.93
CA CYS A 55 -3.13 8.25 -0.47
C CYS A 55 -3.47 9.32 -1.53
N TYR A 56 -2.45 9.87 -2.17
CA TYR A 56 -2.59 10.84 -3.26
C TYR A 56 -3.39 10.24 -4.44
N ASP A 57 -3.03 9.05 -4.92
CA ASP A 57 -3.74 8.44 -6.05
C ASP A 57 -5.19 8.08 -5.72
N ILE A 58 -5.47 7.61 -4.50
CA ILE A 58 -6.85 7.32 -4.05
C ILE A 58 -7.68 8.60 -3.94
N ARG A 59 -7.09 9.69 -3.41
CA ARG A 59 -7.74 11.00 -3.35
C ARG A 59 -8.13 11.49 -4.73
N HIS A 60 -7.19 11.45 -5.67
CA HIS A 60 -7.47 11.86 -7.05
C HIS A 60 -8.50 10.95 -7.72
N ALA A 61 -8.59 9.68 -7.32
CA ALA A 61 -9.63 8.79 -7.83
C ALA A 61 -11.04 9.28 -7.47
N TYR A 62 -11.34 9.49 -6.18
CA TYR A 62 -12.69 9.94 -5.79
C TYR A 62 -13.01 11.38 -6.18
N GLN A 63 -12.00 12.18 -6.54
CA GLN A 63 -12.18 13.50 -7.14
C GLN A 63 -12.58 13.44 -8.63
N GLY A 64 -12.53 12.24 -9.23
CA GLY A 64 -12.85 12.04 -10.65
C GLY A 64 -11.66 12.22 -11.60
N ASP A 65 -10.44 12.40 -11.08
CA ASP A 65 -9.21 12.60 -11.88
C ASP A 65 -8.54 11.27 -12.31
N ARG A 66 -9.21 10.14 -12.08
CA ARG A 66 -8.77 8.80 -12.47
C ARG A 66 -9.93 8.05 -13.16
N MET A 67 -10.09 6.76 -12.87
CA MET A 67 -11.10 5.91 -13.49
C MET A 67 -12.44 6.04 -12.75
N VAL A 68 -13.53 6.08 -13.52
CA VAL A 68 -14.91 6.14 -13.02
C VAL A 68 -15.72 5.05 -13.70
N GLU A 69 -16.46 4.27 -12.93
CA GLU A 69 -17.29 3.17 -13.43
C GLU A 69 -18.68 3.18 -12.79
N LEU A 70 -19.69 2.76 -13.54
CA LEU A 70 -21.06 2.58 -13.03
C LEU A 70 -21.26 1.11 -12.67
N VAL A 71 -21.52 0.85 -11.39
CA VAL A 71 -21.67 -0.50 -10.85
C VAL A 71 -23.14 -0.77 -10.50
N ASP A 72 -23.67 -1.90 -10.94
CA ASP A 72 -25.04 -2.32 -10.61
C ASP A 72 -25.24 -2.48 -9.10
N ASN A 73 -26.20 -1.74 -8.53
CA ASN A 73 -26.45 -1.71 -7.09
C ASN A 73 -27.53 -2.71 -6.62
N LYS A 74 -27.93 -3.63 -7.50
CA LYS A 74 -28.96 -4.67 -7.28
C LYS A 74 -30.36 -4.13 -6.96
N MET A 75 -30.62 -2.83 -7.16
CA MET A 75 -31.96 -2.27 -7.02
C MET A 75 -32.84 -2.66 -8.22
N SER A 76 -33.61 -3.74 -8.05
CA SER A 76 -34.54 -4.22 -9.07
C SER A 76 -35.83 -3.41 -9.12
N VAL A 77 -36.50 -3.42 -10.29
CA VAL A 77 -37.84 -2.85 -10.46
C VAL A 77 -38.85 -3.44 -9.47
N TYR A 78 -38.71 -4.72 -9.14
CA TYR A 78 -39.55 -5.38 -8.13
C TYR A 78 -39.37 -4.74 -6.74
N ASN A 79 -38.12 -4.53 -6.31
CA ASN A 79 -37.82 -3.90 -5.02
C ASN A 79 -38.34 -2.46 -4.97
N MET A 80 -38.13 -1.69 -6.04
CA MET A 80 -38.63 -0.32 -6.17
C MET A 80 -40.16 -0.27 -6.03
N LYS A 81 -40.89 -1.13 -6.74
CA LYS A 81 -42.35 -1.23 -6.65
C LYS A 81 -42.81 -1.64 -5.25
N ARG A 82 -42.19 -2.67 -4.67
CA ARG A 82 -42.53 -3.19 -3.33
C ARG A 82 -42.40 -2.11 -2.25
N HIS A 83 -41.38 -1.26 -2.36
CA HIS A 83 -41.10 -0.21 -1.39
C HIS A 83 -41.63 1.18 -1.78
N SER A 84 -42.32 1.31 -2.93
CA SER A 84 -42.85 2.59 -3.43
C SER A 84 -41.80 3.69 -3.53
N ILE A 85 -40.59 3.35 -3.99
CA ILE A 85 -39.48 4.29 -4.20
C ILE A 85 -38.98 4.21 -5.65
N ILE A 86 -38.44 5.31 -6.16
CA ILE A 86 -37.76 5.38 -7.46
C ILE A 86 -36.34 5.88 -7.21
N VAL A 87 -35.35 5.06 -7.50
CA VAL A 87 -33.92 5.35 -7.26
C VAL A 87 -33.08 4.81 -8.43
N PRO A 88 -31.82 5.26 -8.61
CA PRO A 88 -30.91 4.68 -9.59
C PRO A 88 -30.64 3.19 -9.34
N SER A 89 -30.42 2.42 -10.41
CA SER A 89 -30.02 1.00 -10.36
C SER A 89 -28.50 0.81 -10.37
N THR A 90 -27.73 1.90 -10.37
CA THR A 90 -26.27 1.88 -10.37
C THR A 90 -25.71 2.87 -9.36
N ASN A 91 -24.50 2.58 -8.88
CA ASN A 91 -23.67 3.45 -8.07
C ASN A 91 -22.44 3.89 -8.88
N VAL A 92 -21.91 5.07 -8.57
CA VAL A 92 -20.64 5.56 -9.13
C VAL A 92 -19.51 5.01 -8.28
N TYR A 93 -18.56 4.32 -8.91
CA TYR A 93 -17.33 3.85 -8.29
C TYR A 93 -16.16 4.58 -8.93
N TYR A 94 -15.18 4.89 -8.09
CA TYR A 94 -13.93 5.52 -8.47
C TYR A 94 -12.79 4.52 -8.29
N SER A 95 -11.75 4.63 -9.11
CA SER A 95 -10.61 3.73 -8.98
C SER A 95 -9.27 4.30 -9.44
N CYS A 96 -8.20 3.76 -8.87
CA CYS A 96 -6.81 4.01 -9.26
C CYS A 96 -6.03 2.69 -9.36
N ASN A 97 -4.98 2.69 -10.17
CA ASN A 97 -4.05 1.56 -10.26
C ASN A 97 -2.79 1.85 -9.45
N TYR A 98 -2.20 0.83 -8.84
CA TYR A 98 -0.98 0.96 -8.04
C TYR A 98 -0.09 -0.28 -8.17
N LEU A 99 1.24 -0.09 -8.24
CA LEU A 99 2.19 -1.17 -8.56
C LEU A 99 2.26 -2.25 -7.47
N TYR A 100 2.49 -3.51 -7.87
CA TYR A 100 2.61 -4.60 -6.90
C TYR A 100 3.78 -4.44 -5.91
N PRO A 101 5.02 -4.14 -6.35
CA PRO A 101 6.10 -3.97 -5.39
C PRO A 101 5.83 -2.79 -4.43
N GLU A 102 5.29 -1.68 -4.94
CA GLU A 102 4.87 -0.57 -4.08
C GLU A 102 3.75 -0.97 -3.11
N MET A 103 2.78 -1.78 -3.52
CA MET A 103 1.76 -2.33 -2.62
C MET A 103 2.37 -3.22 -1.54
N PHE A 104 3.35 -4.08 -1.86
CA PHE A 104 4.05 -4.88 -0.84
C PHE A 104 4.72 -3.99 0.19
N PHE A 105 5.40 -2.95 -0.27
CA PHE A 105 5.98 -1.94 0.62
C PHE A 105 4.91 -1.29 1.50
N VAL A 106 3.82 -0.79 0.92
CA VAL A 106 2.75 -0.09 1.64
C VAL A 106 2.10 -1.01 2.67
N MET A 107 1.89 -2.29 2.38
CA MET A 107 1.34 -3.23 3.36
C MET A 107 2.24 -3.36 4.59
N LEU A 108 3.56 -3.44 4.40
CA LEU A 108 4.53 -3.52 5.49
C LEU A 108 4.65 -2.19 6.24
N ALA A 109 4.60 -1.06 5.52
CA ALA A 109 4.59 0.27 6.13
C ALA A 109 3.39 0.46 7.04
N LEU A 110 2.19 0.09 6.57
CA LEU A 110 0.98 0.15 7.36
C LEU A 110 1.04 -0.78 8.59
N ASN A 111 1.70 -1.94 8.49
CA ASN A 111 1.93 -2.79 9.68
C ASN A 111 2.78 -2.06 10.74
N GLU A 112 3.87 -1.41 10.33
CA GLU A 112 4.71 -0.63 11.25
C GLU A 112 3.96 0.55 11.87
N LEU A 113 3.21 1.30 11.05
CA LEU A 113 2.44 2.45 11.51
C LEU A 113 1.29 2.04 12.43
N VAL A 114 0.60 0.92 12.17
CA VAL A 114 -0.41 0.36 13.08
C VAL A 114 0.23 -0.05 14.40
N ASN A 115 1.37 -0.74 14.36
CA ASN A 115 2.09 -1.12 15.58
C ASN A 115 2.49 0.09 16.41
N LEU A 116 2.92 1.17 15.76
CA LEU A 116 3.24 2.43 16.42
C LEU A 116 2.02 3.07 17.07
N ARG A 117 0.91 3.22 16.32
CA ARG A 117 -0.35 3.79 16.82
C ARG A 117 -0.88 3.02 18.03
N ILE A 118 -0.83 1.68 17.99
CA ILE A 118 -1.23 0.83 19.11
C ILE A 118 -0.40 1.17 20.37
N LYS A 119 0.92 1.25 20.24
CA LYS A 119 1.82 1.54 21.37
C LYS A 119 1.56 2.93 21.97
N GLU A 120 1.31 3.92 21.12
CA GLU A 120 1.02 5.30 21.53
C GLU A 120 -0.34 5.40 22.24
N LEU A 121 -1.41 4.87 21.64
CA LEU A 121 -2.75 4.91 22.22
C LEU A 121 -2.81 4.13 23.54
N ALA A 122 -2.27 2.92 23.57
CA ALA A 122 -2.23 2.09 24.76
C ALA A 122 -1.17 2.55 25.80
N LYS A 123 -0.31 3.51 25.45
CA LYS A 123 0.79 4.01 26.31
C LYS A 123 1.67 2.87 26.84
N THR A 124 2.07 1.96 25.95
CA THR A 124 2.84 0.75 26.28
C THR A 124 3.89 0.49 25.21
N GLY A 125 5.06 -0.01 25.61
CA GLY A 125 6.08 -0.49 24.67
C GLY A 125 5.75 -1.86 24.07
N SER A 126 4.79 -2.59 24.65
CA SER A 126 4.45 -3.96 24.26
C SER A 126 3.23 -4.01 23.34
N LEU A 127 3.44 -4.47 22.10
CA LEU A 127 2.37 -4.66 21.12
C LEU A 127 1.30 -5.64 21.62
N HIS A 128 1.70 -6.80 22.14
CA HIS A 128 0.77 -7.82 22.64
C HIS A 128 -0.15 -7.30 23.75
N LYS A 129 0.34 -6.42 24.62
CA LYS A 129 -0.48 -5.80 25.67
C LYS A 129 -1.39 -4.70 25.12
N GLY A 130 -0.99 -4.03 24.04
CA GLY A 130 -1.70 -2.87 23.49
C GLY A 130 -2.89 -3.21 22.59
N ILE A 131 -2.86 -4.34 21.87
CA ILE A 131 -3.88 -4.69 20.86
C ILE A 131 -5.30 -4.75 21.44
N LEU A 132 -5.46 -5.26 22.66
CA LEU A 132 -6.76 -5.37 23.34
C LEU A 132 -7.02 -4.24 24.35
N ASP A 133 -6.20 -3.19 24.35
CA ASP A 133 -6.46 -2.02 25.19
C ASP A 133 -7.76 -1.34 24.74
N ARG A 134 -8.56 -0.88 25.71
CA ARG A 134 -9.83 -0.19 25.46
C ARG A 134 -9.73 1.03 24.54
N ARG A 135 -8.55 1.65 24.43
CA ARG A 135 -8.27 2.79 23.54
C ARG A 135 -7.92 2.38 22.10
N VAL A 136 -7.65 1.10 21.87
CA VAL A 136 -7.13 0.56 20.62
C VAL A 136 -8.13 -0.37 19.94
N ILE A 137 -8.81 -1.21 20.71
CA ILE A 137 -9.62 -2.33 20.18
C ILE A 137 -10.74 -1.89 19.22
N TRP A 138 -11.20 -0.64 19.33
CA TRP A 138 -12.22 -0.02 18.46
C TRP A 138 -11.70 1.23 17.73
N ASP A 139 -10.38 1.33 17.51
CA ASP A 139 -9.81 2.47 16.77
C ASP A 139 -10.18 2.38 15.28
N ASP A 140 -10.96 3.35 14.80
CA ASP A 140 -11.52 3.36 13.44
C ASP A 140 -10.42 3.43 12.37
N THR A 141 -9.32 4.14 12.62
CA THR A 141 -8.16 4.22 11.73
C THR A 141 -7.53 2.85 11.52
N ILE A 142 -7.25 2.13 12.62
CA ILE A 142 -6.71 0.77 12.57
C ILE A 142 -7.69 -0.18 11.86
N ALA A 143 -8.99 -0.09 12.18
CA ALA A 143 -10.01 -0.95 11.56
C ALA A 143 -10.09 -0.74 10.03
N THR A 144 -10.11 0.52 9.58
CA THR A 144 -10.14 0.90 8.16
C THR A 144 -8.91 0.37 7.42
N ILE A 145 -7.71 0.56 8.00
CA ILE A 145 -6.47 0.07 7.41
C ILE A 145 -6.42 -1.45 7.33
N ARG A 146 -6.83 -2.15 8.39
CA ARG A 146 -6.87 -3.63 8.40
C ARG A 146 -7.88 -4.17 7.41
N SER A 147 -9.02 -3.49 7.22
CA SER A 147 -9.99 -3.81 6.18
C SER A 147 -9.37 -3.69 4.78
N PHE A 148 -8.68 -2.58 4.49
CA PHE A 148 -7.97 -2.38 3.22
C PHE A 148 -6.89 -3.44 2.98
N GLN A 149 -6.05 -3.71 3.98
CA GLN A 149 -5.03 -4.77 3.89
C GLN A 149 -5.65 -6.14 3.62
N ALA A 150 -6.79 -6.46 4.24
CA ALA A 150 -7.51 -7.71 3.99
C ALA A 150 -8.02 -7.81 2.54
N LYS A 151 -8.48 -6.71 1.93
CA LYS A 151 -8.84 -6.67 0.51
C LYS A 151 -7.65 -6.96 -0.40
N PHE A 152 -6.50 -6.35 -0.12
CA PHE A 152 -5.28 -6.64 -0.86
C PHE A 152 -4.80 -8.09 -0.69
N VAL A 153 -4.83 -8.64 0.54
CA VAL A 153 -4.47 -10.05 0.78
C VAL A 153 -5.38 -11.00 0.01
N ASN A 154 -6.68 -10.73 -0.04
CA ASN A 154 -7.63 -11.51 -0.83
C ASN A 154 -7.33 -11.40 -2.34
N CYS A 155 -7.03 -10.20 -2.83
CA CYS A 155 -6.55 -10.04 -4.21
C CYS A 155 -5.35 -10.96 -4.49
N VAL A 156 -4.30 -10.94 -3.66
CA VAL A 156 -3.13 -11.80 -3.86
C VAL A 156 -3.49 -13.28 -3.84
N LYS A 157 -4.39 -13.70 -2.94
CA LYS A 157 -4.88 -15.07 -2.86
C LYS A 157 -5.54 -15.54 -4.15
N GLU A 158 -6.24 -14.65 -4.84
CA GLU A 158 -6.89 -14.91 -6.13
C GLU A 158 -5.90 -14.85 -7.30
N THR A 159 -4.81 -14.07 -7.18
CA THR A 159 -3.79 -13.90 -8.22
C THR A 159 -2.85 -15.10 -8.36
N VAL A 160 -2.39 -15.67 -7.25
CA VAL A 160 -1.29 -16.66 -7.25
C VAL A 160 -1.76 -18.05 -6.81
N SER A 161 -0.98 -19.09 -7.12
CA SER A 161 -1.30 -20.45 -6.68
C SER A 161 -1.32 -20.57 -5.15
N PRO A 162 -2.11 -21.49 -4.56
CA PRO A 162 -2.22 -21.63 -3.10
C PRO A 162 -0.88 -21.79 -2.38
N GLY A 163 0.06 -22.55 -2.95
CA GLY A 163 1.41 -22.72 -2.39
C GLY A 163 2.29 -21.47 -2.52
N THR A 164 2.06 -20.62 -3.52
CA THR A 164 2.72 -19.31 -3.64
C THR A 164 2.14 -18.31 -2.65
N PHE A 165 0.80 -18.30 -2.51
CA PHE A 165 0.08 -17.46 -1.56
C PHE A 165 0.50 -17.75 -0.11
N SER A 166 0.55 -19.03 0.30
CA SER A 166 0.95 -19.40 1.65
C SER A 166 2.35 -18.89 2.02
N ARG A 167 3.31 -19.05 1.10
CA ARG A 167 4.68 -18.52 1.26
C ARG A 167 4.72 -16.99 1.30
N TRP A 168 3.93 -16.33 0.45
CA TRP A 168 3.82 -14.87 0.44
C TRP A 168 3.22 -14.35 1.75
N LEU A 169 2.12 -14.95 2.22
CA LEU A 169 1.44 -14.54 3.44
C LEU A 169 2.35 -14.68 4.66
N SER A 170 3.10 -15.79 4.77
CA SER A 170 4.06 -15.99 5.85
C SER A 170 5.18 -14.95 5.82
N LEU A 171 5.68 -14.60 4.63
CA LEU A 171 6.73 -13.58 4.45
C LEU A 171 6.24 -12.18 4.81
N MET A 172 5.05 -11.78 4.39
CA MET A 172 4.53 -10.44 4.63
C MET A 172 4.11 -10.20 6.08
N ASN A 173 4.09 -11.25 6.91
CA ASN A 173 3.69 -11.22 8.31
C ASN A 173 4.76 -11.83 9.24
N SER A 174 6.00 -12.00 8.78
CA SER A 174 7.07 -12.52 9.64
C SER A 174 7.35 -11.56 10.80
N GLU A 175 7.52 -12.12 12.00
CA GLU A 175 7.96 -11.37 13.16
C GLU A 175 9.33 -10.72 12.88
N GLY A 176 9.49 -9.45 13.27
CA GLY A 176 10.73 -8.69 13.06
C GLY A 176 10.88 -8.04 11.68
N THR A 177 9.86 -8.10 10.82
CA THR A 177 9.86 -7.38 9.53
C THR A 177 9.73 -5.88 9.78
N HIS A 178 10.86 -5.17 9.73
CA HIS A 178 10.97 -3.74 10.05
C HIS A 178 11.56 -2.98 8.87
N ILE A 179 10.73 -2.23 8.15
CA ILE A 179 11.07 -1.64 6.84
C ILE A 179 11.52 -0.18 6.89
N GLU A 180 11.65 0.44 8.05
CA GLU A 180 11.96 1.88 8.18
C GLU A 180 13.34 2.25 7.63
N GLY A 181 14.24 1.28 7.50
CA GLY A 181 15.61 1.49 7.02
C GLY A 181 15.82 1.18 5.54
N ILE A 182 14.77 0.80 4.80
CA ILE A 182 14.84 0.57 3.36
C ILE A 182 15.01 1.91 2.64
N SER A 183 15.73 1.93 1.53
CA SER A 183 16.00 3.15 0.78
C SER A 183 14.91 3.36 -0.27
N ASP A 184 14.39 4.57 -0.41
CA ASP A 184 13.35 4.90 -1.40
C ASP A 184 13.78 4.50 -2.82
N GLN A 185 15.00 4.85 -3.21
CA GLN A 185 15.53 4.57 -4.54
C GLN A 185 15.65 3.07 -4.83
N TYR A 186 15.79 2.24 -3.80
CA TYR A 186 15.77 0.78 -3.97
C TYR A 186 14.36 0.29 -4.30
N VAL A 187 13.33 0.82 -3.63
CA VAL A 187 11.93 0.50 -3.94
C VAL A 187 11.60 0.95 -5.37
N ASP A 188 12.04 2.15 -5.77
CA ASP A 188 11.87 2.64 -7.14
C ASP A 188 12.56 1.75 -8.17
N LEU A 189 13.76 1.28 -7.88
CA LEU A 189 14.47 0.33 -8.73
C LEU A 189 13.67 -0.98 -8.87
N LEU A 190 13.09 -1.49 -7.79
CA LEU A 190 12.26 -2.70 -7.83
C LEU A 190 11.01 -2.48 -8.68
N ASN A 191 10.32 -1.36 -8.51
CA ASN A 191 9.17 -1.01 -9.35
C ASN A 191 9.52 -1.00 -10.83
N ILE A 192 10.64 -0.37 -11.20
CA ILE A 192 11.07 -0.26 -12.59
C ILE A 192 11.50 -1.61 -13.15
N LYS A 193 12.19 -2.43 -12.36
CA LYS A 193 12.50 -3.82 -12.75
C LYS A 193 11.24 -4.63 -12.98
N TYR A 194 10.22 -4.46 -12.14
CA TYR A 194 8.94 -5.16 -12.25
C TYR A 194 8.14 -4.71 -13.49
N LEU A 195 8.13 -3.41 -13.78
CA LEU A 195 7.47 -2.82 -14.94
C LEU A 195 8.02 -3.37 -16.26
N ARG A 196 9.33 -3.62 -16.34
CA ARG A 196 9.99 -4.18 -17.54
C ARG A 196 9.69 -5.66 -17.79
N MET A 197 9.02 -6.35 -16.87
CA MET A 197 8.69 -7.77 -17.02
C MET A 197 7.40 -7.97 -17.81
N SER A 198 7.31 -9.08 -18.54
CA SER A 198 6.03 -9.57 -19.06
C SER A 198 5.14 -10.08 -17.93
N LYS A 199 3.81 -10.16 -18.18
CA LYS A 199 2.83 -10.73 -17.25
C LYS A 199 3.26 -12.08 -16.64
N ASP A 200 3.71 -13.02 -17.47
CA ASP A 200 4.16 -14.34 -17.01
C ASP A 200 5.38 -14.27 -16.10
N ASN A 201 6.33 -13.38 -16.42
CA ASN A 201 7.53 -13.17 -15.61
C ASN A 201 7.19 -12.48 -14.29
N ARG A 202 6.23 -11.53 -14.27
CA ARG A 202 5.72 -10.91 -13.05
C ARG A 202 5.11 -11.95 -12.12
N LEU A 203 4.29 -12.87 -12.65
CA LEU A 203 3.69 -13.95 -11.87
C LEU A 203 4.75 -14.91 -11.30
N LYS A 204 5.74 -15.32 -12.12
CA LYS A 204 6.86 -16.18 -11.68
C LYS A 204 7.73 -15.53 -10.60
N ASN A 205 7.91 -14.21 -10.67
CA ASN A 205 8.77 -13.45 -9.75
C ASN A 205 7.99 -12.76 -8.62
N PHE A 206 6.69 -13.01 -8.46
CA PHE A 206 5.84 -12.31 -7.51
C PHE A 206 6.40 -12.35 -6.07
N ASN A 207 6.66 -13.56 -5.55
CA ASN A 207 7.25 -13.74 -4.23
C ASN A 207 8.71 -13.29 -4.14
N TYR A 208 9.43 -13.26 -5.27
CA TYR A 208 10.79 -12.76 -5.31
C TYR A 208 10.79 -11.26 -4.97
N PHE A 209 9.97 -10.45 -5.65
CA PHE A 209 9.87 -9.01 -5.34
C PHE A 209 9.33 -8.73 -3.94
N ALA A 210 8.32 -9.47 -3.49
CA ALA A 210 7.82 -9.35 -2.12
C ALA A 210 8.94 -9.60 -1.10
N ARG A 211 9.79 -10.62 -1.32
CA ARG A 211 10.90 -10.95 -0.43
C ARG A 211 11.96 -9.86 -0.40
N ARG A 212 12.33 -9.32 -1.56
CA ARG A 212 13.31 -8.25 -1.65
C ARG A 212 12.92 -7.01 -0.85
N ILE A 213 11.63 -6.75 -0.73
CA ILE A 213 11.11 -5.63 0.09
C ILE A 213 11.04 -6.03 1.56
N ALA A 214 10.44 -7.19 1.88
CA ALA A 214 10.26 -7.64 3.26
C ALA A 214 11.59 -7.92 3.97
N ASP A 215 12.56 -8.47 3.24
CA ASP A 215 13.87 -8.90 3.73
C ASP A 215 15.02 -8.07 3.12
N TYR A 216 14.75 -6.79 2.84
CA TYR A 216 15.68 -5.88 2.18
C TYR A 216 17.05 -5.77 2.88
N ARG A 217 17.11 -6.03 4.20
CA ARG A 217 18.36 -5.98 4.99
C ARG A 217 19.36 -7.05 4.57
N ASN A 218 18.88 -8.14 4.00
CA ASN A 218 19.68 -9.25 3.51
C ASN A 218 19.83 -9.22 1.98
N ASP A 219 19.41 -8.12 1.33
CA ASP A 219 19.53 -7.96 -0.11
C ASP A 219 20.80 -7.14 -0.46
N ASP A 220 21.75 -7.78 -1.13
CA ASP A 220 23.04 -7.16 -1.46
C ASP A 220 22.89 -5.88 -2.32
N GLU A 221 21.92 -5.85 -3.24
CA GLU A 221 21.67 -4.67 -4.08
C GLU A 221 21.12 -3.50 -3.26
N HIS A 222 20.29 -3.76 -2.24
CA HIS A 222 19.88 -2.72 -1.30
C HIS A 222 21.08 -2.15 -0.54
N TYR A 223 21.94 -3.03 -0.03
CA TYR A 223 23.14 -2.61 0.72
C TYR A 223 24.08 -1.76 -0.15
N GLU A 224 24.32 -2.18 -1.39
CA GLU A 224 25.12 -1.45 -2.36
C GLU A 224 24.54 -0.06 -2.66
N ILE A 225 23.24 0.02 -2.95
CA ILE A 225 22.55 1.28 -3.20
C ILE A 225 22.64 2.18 -1.97
N LYS A 226 22.35 1.68 -0.78
CA LYS A 226 22.39 2.48 0.45
C LYS A 226 23.78 3.07 0.70
N ARG A 227 24.84 2.27 0.49
CA ARG A 227 26.24 2.72 0.60
C ARG A 227 26.57 3.78 -0.45
N MET A 228 26.16 3.57 -1.70
CA MET A 228 26.34 4.53 -2.80
C MET A 228 25.63 5.86 -2.51
N LEU A 229 24.36 5.82 -2.11
CA LEU A 229 23.57 7.00 -1.75
C LEU A 229 24.20 7.78 -0.58
N THR A 230 24.68 7.06 0.45
CA THR A 230 25.36 7.69 1.59
C THR A 230 26.64 8.41 1.16
N ARG A 231 27.40 7.80 0.24
CA ARG A 231 28.62 8.42 -0.32
C ARG A 231 28.27 9.66 -1.14
N ALA A 232 27.28 9.55 -2.03
CA ALA A 232 26.84 10.67 -2.88
C ALA A 232 26.28 11.83 -2.02
N ALA A 233 25.44 11.54 -1.03
CA ALA A 233 24.90 12.54 -0.11
C ALA A 233 25.99 13.36 0.61
N ARG A 234 27.09 12.71 1.00
CA ARG A 234 28.26 13.39 1.58
C ARG A 234 29.00 14.26 0.57
N GLU A 235 29.14 13.77 -0.66
CA GLU A 235 29.83 14.50 -1.74
C GLU A 235 29.06 15.74 -2.18
N TYR A 236 27.73 15.65 -2.27
CA TYR A 236 26.84 16.72 -2.71
C TYR A 236 26.22 17.54 -1.57
N ASN A 237 26.56 17.23 -0.31
CA ASN A 237 26.05 17.90 0.89
C ASN A 237 24.51 18.02 0.93
N CYS A 238 23.82 16.90 0.67
CA CYS A 238 22.35 16.81 0.68
C CYS A 238 21.87 15.58 1.46
N HIS A 239 20.56 15.43 1.67
CA HIS A 239 20.03 14.24 2.31
C HIS A 239 20.05 13.05 1.32
N PRO A 240 20.29 11.79 1.76
CA PRO A 240 20.28 10.63 0.86
C PRO A 240 18.98 10.42 0.07
N SER A 241 17.83 10.90 0.57
CA SER A 241 16.55 10.87 -0.17
C SER A 241 16.52 11.77 -1.40
N ASP A 242 17.36 12.81 -1.41
CA ASP A 242 17.36 13.83 -2.47
C ASP A 242 18.17 13.37 -3.69
N ILE A 243 19.01 12.34 -3.52
CA ILE A 243 19.79 11.75 -4.58
C ILE A 243 18.86 10.96 -5.51
N ARG A 244 18.87 11.29 -6.80
CA ARG A 244 18.20 10.52 -7.87
C ARG A 244 19.20 9.59 -8.55
N MET A 245 18.83 8.33 -8.73
CA MET A 245 19.66 7.35 -9.44
C MET A 245 19.42 7.45 -10.95
N ALA A 246 20.49 7.40 -11.75
CA ALA A 246 20.36 7.32 -13.20
C ALA A 246 19.66 6.00 -13.60
N GLY A 247 18.77 6.07 -14.59
CA GLY A 247 18.07 4.90 -15.10
C GLY A 247 16.89 4.41 -14.24
N THR A 248 16.54 5.14 -13.16
CA THR A 248 15.34 4.89 -12.35
C THR A 248 14.18 5.83 -12.69
N ASN A 249 14.03 6.20 -13.96
CA ASN A 249 12.86 6.94 -14.42
C ASN A 249 11.71 5.97 -14.70
N TYR A 250 10.53 6.27 -14.15
CA TYR A 250 9.31 5.55 -14.48
C TYR A 250 8.92 5.83 -15.95
N PRO A 251 8.32 4.86 -16.65
CA PRO A 251 7.80 5.11 -18.00
C PRO A 251 6.63 6.10 -17.95
N GLU A 252 6.46 6.90 -18.99
CA GLU A 252 5.35 7.87 -19.10
C GLU A 252 3.98 7.16 -19.10
N GLN A 253 3.94 5.95 -19.66
CA GLN A 253 2.74 5.12 -19.71
C GLN A 253 3.03 3.77 -19.06
N ILE A 254 2.13 3.34 -18.18
CA ILE A 254 2.17 2.02 -17.55
C ILE A 254 1.08 1.17 -18.19
N GLU A 255 1.49 0.03 -18.74
CA GLU A 255 0.56 -1.01 -19.16
C GLU A 255 0.10 -1.78 -17.92
N TRP A 256 -1.14 -1.56 -17.49
CA TRP A 256 -1.71 -2.14 -16.28
C TRP A 256 -2.18 -3.59 -16.47
#